data_AF-A0A969JPZ3-F1
#
_entry.id   AF-A0A969JPZ3-F1
#
_cell.length_a   1.000
_cell.length_b   1.000
_cell.length_c   1.000
_cell.angle_alpha   90.00
_cell.angle_beta   90.00
_cell.angle_gamma   90.00
#
_symmetry.space_group_name_H-M   'P 1'
#
loop_
_entity.id
_entity.type
_entity.pdbx_description
1 polymer ?
#
loop_
_entity_poly.entity_id
_entity_poly.type
_entity_poly.pdbx_seq_one_letter_code
_entity_poly.pdbx_strand_id
1 'polypeptide(L)'
;MTSIFLLSFSFLLFSIQPNQTALADHTANPTSVTVAGSLQSEMGCPGDWQPDCAATHLGYDAGDDVWQGVFTVPTGSYEYKAPLNDSWDENYGANATLNGANIPLNLGTETSVKFYYDHKTHWIIDNQNAVIATVPGSFQSELGCPGDWDPGCLRSWLQDPDGDGTYAFTSDLIPPGSYEAKVTINESWDENYGVGGVQNGPNISFTVSAPDSEVTFSYDPNSHILTITVVSPGPAPDNNVEWDGVRHDSREPLYRTPGGAVPAGTPVTLRLRTFHNDVTDVKVRVFSLNAGAQTITDMALAASDVSCYQDDLTGSTCDFWEATLPNADPDNLWYRFLVTDGDRHRLLRRQHPRAGWWFGQCERMRRWTTVFALTVYDPSFTAPDWAQNAV
;
A
#
# COMPACT_ATOMS: atom_id res chain seq x y z
N MET A 1 2.63 -60.08 -32.22
CA MET A 1 2.82 -59.66 -30.82
C MET A 1 3.64 -58.39 -30.85
N THR A 2 2.96 -57.23 -30.76
CA THR A 2 3.59 -55.92 -30.70
C THR A 2 2.73 -55.09 -29.76
N SER A 3 3.21 -54.89 -28.55
CA SER A 3 2.52 -54.20 -27.45
C SER A 3 2.53 -52.69 -27.65
N ILE A 4 1.37 -52.07 -27.49
CA ILE A 4 1.18 -50.62 -27.40
C ILE A 4 1.26 -50.23 -25.92
N PHE A 5 2.22 -49.37 -25.56
CA PHE A 5 2.31 -48.74 -24.25
C PHE A 5 1.37 -47.51 -24.23
N LEU A 6 0.34 -47.52 -23.37
CA LEU A 6 -0.41 -46.31 -23.02
C LEU A 6 0.34 -45.58 -21.89
N LEU A 7 0.81 -44.35 -22.16
CA LEU A 7 1.19 -43.41 -21.11
C LEU A 7 -0.06 -42.69 -20.59
N SER A 8 -0.36 -42.91 -19.31
CA SER A 8 -1.35 -42.15 -18.54
C SER A 8 -0.76 -40.79 -18.14
N PHE A 9 -1.27 -39.71 -18.74
CA PHE A 9 -0.93 -38.34 -18.37
C PHE A 9 -1.83 -37.90 -17.20
N SER A 10 -1.29 -37.87 -15.98
CA SER A 10 -2.01 -37.41 -14.79
C SER A 10 -1.96 -35.88 -14.74
N PHE A 11 -3.08 -35.22 -15.01
CA PHE A 11 -3.24 -33.77 -14.84
C PHE A 11 -3.25 -33.45 -13.34
N LEU A 12 -2.18 -32.83 -12.84
CA LEU A 12 -2.19 -32.16 -11.53
C LEU A 12 -2.99 -30.86 -11.68
N LEU A 13 -4.21 -30.87 -11.16
CA LEU A 13 -4.99 -29.65 -10.91
C LEU A 13 -4.36 -28.92 -9.72
N PHE A 14 -3.56 -27.89 -10.00
CA PHE A 14 -3.21 -26.90 -8.99
C PHE A 14 -4.49 -26.14 -8.62
N SER A 15 -5.04 -26.47 -7.46
CA SER A 15 -6.12 -25.69 -6.86
C SER A 15 -5.50 -24.38 -6.39
N ILE A 16 -5.83 -23.27 -7.05
CA ILE A 16 -5.55 -21.93 -6.53
C ILE A 16 -6.46 -21.79 -5.32
N GLN A 17 -5.89 -21.95 -4.12
CA GLN A 17 -6.63 -21.61 -2.90
C GLN A 17 -6.87 -20.10 -2.92
N PRO A 18 -8.09 -19.62 -2.62
CA PRO A 18 -8.30 -18.21 -2.38
C PRO A 18 -7.39 -17.78 -1.24
N ASN A 19 -6.69 -16.65 -1.41
CA ASN A 19 -5.99 -15.99 -0.32
C ASN A 19 -6.99 -15.86 0.83
N GLN A 20 -6.70 -16.54 1.95
CA GLN A 20 -7.44 -16.31 3.18
C GLN A 20 -7.14 -14.88 3.58
N THR A 21 -8.15 -14.04 3.50
CA THR A 21 -8.17 -12.76 4.16
C THR A 21 -8.05 -13.06 5.66
N ALA A 22 -6.97 -12.61 6.29
CA ALA A 22 -6.87 -12.64 7.74
C ALA A 22 -8.00 -11.77 8.30
N LEU A 23 -8.99 -12.40 8.93
CA LEU A 23 -10.03 -11.72 9.69
C LEU A 23 -9.58 -11.68 11.14
N ALA A 24 -8.95 -10.58 11.53
CA ALA A 24 -8.74 -10.22 12.94
C ALA A 24 -10.07 -9.72 13.54
N ASP A 25 -10.37 -10.14 14.78
CA ASP A 25 -11.53 -9.82 15.64
C ASP A 25 -12.86 -10.55 15.34
N HIS A 26 -12.94 -11.86 15.61
CA HIS A 26 -14.18 -12.64 15.45
C HIS A 26 -15.00 -12.84 16.75
N THR A 27 -14.48 -12.37 17.88
CA THR A 27 -15.09 -12.50 19.22
C THR A 27 -15.05 -11.18 19.96
N ALA A 28 -15.90 -11.00 20.97
CA ALA A 28 -15.81 -9.80 21.80
C ALA A 28 -14.52 -9.79 22.62
N ASN A 29 -14.02 -8.59 22.95
CA ASN A 29 -12.87 -8.43 23.86
C ASN A 29 -13.01 -9.31 25.11
N PRO A 30 -11.98 -10.11 25.45
CA PRO A 30 -12.06 -11.04 26.56
C PRO A 30 -12.06 -10.31 27.90
N THR A 31 -12.68 -10.91 28.91
CA THR A 31 -12.65 -10.39 30.28
C THR A 31 -11.39 -10.80 31.03
N SER A 32 -10.71 -11.85 30.58
CA SER A 32 -9.44 -12.33 31.12
C SER A 32 -8.64 -13.06 30.05
N VAL A 33 -7.31 -13.01 30.19
CA VAL A 33 -6.35 -13.79 29.42
C VAL A 33 -5.40 -14.43 30.43
N THR A 34 -5.25 -15.74 30.38
CA THR A 34 -4.42 -16.48 31.33
C THR A 34 -3.26 -17.14 30.61
N VAL A 35 -2.05 -17.06 31.16
CA VAL A 35 -0.93 -17.88 30.69
C VAL A 35 -1.07 -19.27 31.32
N ALA A 36 -1.80 -20.16 30.64
CA ALA A 36 -2.08 -21.49 31.14
C ALA A 36 -1.12 -22.53 30.56
N GLY A 37 -0.49 -23.32 31.43
CA GLY A 37 0.59 -24.20 31.03
C GLY A 37 1.18 -25.00 32.18
N SER A 38 2.26 -25.72 31.89
CA SER A 38 3.00 -26.53 32.86
C SER A 38 3.92 -25.70 33.78
N LEU A 39 3.85 -24.37 33.71
CA LEU A 39 4.64 -23.43 34.53
C LEU A 39 3.81 -22.75 35.63
N GLN A 40 2.51 -23.04 35.69
CA GLN A 40 1.58 -22.28 36.53
C GLN A 40 1.78 -22.58 38.01
N SER A 41 2.08 -23.84 38.37
CA SER A 41 2.33 -24.20 39.77
C SER A 41 3.53 -23.46 40.36
N GLU A 42 4.55 -23.21 39.54
CA GLU A 42 5.75 -22.44 39.88
C GLU A 42 5.47 -20.95 40.04
N MET A 43 4.43 -20.43 39.37
CA MET A 43 3.97 -19.04 39.45
C MET A 43 2.90 -18.81 40.52
N GLY A 44 2.60 -19.83 41.34
CA GLY A 44 1.70 -19.71 42.48
C GLY A 44 0.26 -20.18 42.24
N CYS A 45 -0.02 -20.83 41.10
CA CYS A 45 -1.29 -21.52 40.92
C CYS A 45 -1.36 -22.82 41.75
N PRO A 46 -2.57 -23.28 42.12
CA PRO A 46 -2.76 -24.58 42.77
C PRO A 46 -2.25 -25.78 41.98
N GLY A 47 -2.14 -25.66 40.66
CA GLY A 47 -1.58 -26.64 39.74
C GLY A 47 -1.42 -26.07 38.33
N ASP A 48 -1.16 -26.97 37.39
CA ASP A 48 -0.92 -26.64 35.99
C ASP A 48 -2.21 -26.72 35.14
N TRP A 49 -2.18 -26.04 33.99
CA TRP A 49 -3.27 -26.04 33.00
C TRP A 49 -4.63 -25.56 33.53
N GLN A 50 -4.59 -24.53 34.39
CA GLN A 50 -5.75 -23.90 35.01
C GLN A 50 -6.09 -22.58 34.31
N PRO A 51 -7.12 -22.53 33.46
CA PRO A 51 -7.49 -21.31 32.73
C PRO A 51 -8.03 -20.22 33.67
N ASP A 52 -8.58 -20.61 34.82
CA ASP A 52 -9.15 -19.76 35.86
C ASP A 52 -8.15 -19.29 36.92
N CYS A 53 -6.86 -19.60 36.75
CA CYS A 53 -5.85 -19.22 37.73
C CYS A 53 -5.46 -17.73 37.62
N ALA A 54 -6.05 -16.93 38.51
CA ALA A 54 -5.80 -15.50 38.65
C ALA A 54 -4.33 -15.11 38.88
N ALA A 55 -3.50 -16.00 39.43
CA ALA A 55 -2.07 -15.74 39.65
C ALA A 55 -1.29 -15.54 38.33
N THR A 56 -1.86 -15.98 37.22
CA THR A 56 -1.23 -16.01 35.89
C THR A 56 -2.05 -15.26 34.84
N HIS A 57 -2.98 -14.42 35.30
CA HIS A 57 -3.70 -13.51 34.43
C HIS A 57 -2.76 -12.42 33.91
N LEU A 58 -2.89 -12.12 32.62
CA LEU A 58 -2.32 -10.92 32.04
C LEU A 58 -3.19 -9.71 32.42
N GLY A 59 -2.55 -8.57 32.61
CA GLY A 59 -3.22 -7.29 32.75
C GLY A 59 -3.43 -6.65 31.38
N TYR A 60 -4.63 -6.16 31.12
CA TYR A 60 -4.90 -5.36 29.93
C TYR A 60 -4.37 -3.93 30.10
N ASP A 61 -3.52 -3.49 29.18
CA ASP A 61 -3.08 -2.10 29.11
C ASP A 61 -3.85 -1.35 28.01
N ALA A 62 -4.70 -0.41 28.41
CA ALA A 62 -5.50 0.38 27.47
C ALA A 62 -4.66 1.41 26.69
N GLY A 63 -3.48 1.76 27.20
CA GLY A 63 -2.56 2.69 26.55
C GLY A 63 -1.98 2.12 25.26
N ASP A 64 -1.74 0.80 25.23
CA ASP A 64 -1.18 0.11 24.07
C ASP A 64 -2.09 -0.95 23.43
N ASP A 65 -3.26 -1.24 24.04
CA ASP A 65 -4.27 -2.18 23.53
C ASP A 65 -3.79 -3.65 23.54
N VAL A 66 -2.90 -4.01 24.48
CA VAL A 66 -2.31 -5.36 24.60
C VAL A 66 -2.44 -5.90 26.04
N TRP A 67 -2.65 -7.21 26.16
CA TRP A 67 -2.61 -7.91 27.44
C TRP A 67 -1.17 -8.32 27.76
N GLN A 68 -0.67 -7.97 28.95
CA GLN A 68 0.73 -8.20 29.31
C GLN A 68 0.90 -8.60 30.78
N GLY A 69 1.99 -9.32 31.06
CA GLY A 69 2.30 -9.80 32.40
C GLY A 69 3.74 -10.26 32.52
N VAL A 70 4.36 -10.00 33.67
CA VAL A 70 5.75 -10.40 33.96
C VAL A 70 5.74 -11.40 35.11
N PHE A 71 6.37 -12.55 34.89
CA PHE A 71 6.47 -13.60 35.89
C PHE A 71 7.92 -14.08 36.02
N THR A 72 8.34 -14.37 37.25
CA THR A 72 9.61 -15.04 37.50
C THR A 72 9.39 -16.55 37.31
N VAL A 73 9.97 -17.10 36.25
CA VAL A 73 9.82 -18.51 35.89
C VAL A 73 11.13 -19.24 36.21
N PRO A 74 11.11 -20.31 37.03
CA PRO A 74 12.31 -21.08 37.34
C PRO A 74 12.91 -21.75 36.10
N THR A 75 14.16 -22.22 36.21
CA THR A 75 14.77 -23.05 35.15
C THR A 75 13.93 -24.30 34.89
N GLY A 76 13.77 -24.66 33.62
CA GLY A 76 12.98 -25.81 33.23
C GLY A 76 12.57 -25.79 31.76
N SER A 77 11.84 -26.83 31.38
CA SER A 77 11.18 -26.93 30.08
C SER A 77 9.68 -26.94 30.34
N TYR A 78 9.01 -25.89 29.87
CA TYR A 78 7.59 -25.67 30.06
C TYR A 78 6.88 -25.56 28.73
N GLU A 79 5.56 -25.56 28.78
CA GLU A 79 4.70 -25.27 27.64
C GLU A 79 3.46 -24.51 28.10
N TYR A 80 2.93 -23.64 27.24
CA TYR A 80 1.80 -22.77 27.59
C TYR A 80 0.92 -22.38 26.40
N LYS A 81 -0.23 -21.78 26.72
CA LYS A 81 -1.25 -21.21 25.83
C LYS A 81 -1.98 -20.05 26.52
N ALA A 82 -2.83 -19.36 25.76
CA ALA A 82 -3.73 -18.32 26.25
C ALA A 82 -5.20 -18.74 26.13
N PRO A 83 -5.78 -19.44 27.13
CA PRO A 83 -7.23 -19.48 27.31
C PRO A 83 -7.79 -18.11 27.68
N LEU A 84 -9.02 -17.87 27.22
CA LEU A 84 -9.77 -16.65 27.45
C LEU A 84 -10.94 -16.88 28.41
N ASN A 85 -11.33 -15.83 29.14
CA ASN A 85 -12.53 -15.83 29.97
C ASN A 85 -12.59 -16.96 31.01
N ASP A 86 -11.44 -17.25 31.63
CA ASP A 86 -11.27 -18.28 32.68
C ASP A 86 -11.71 -19.70 32.24
N SER A 87 -11.74 -19.97 30.93
CA SER A 87 -12.22 -21.24 30.35
C SER A 87 -11.37 -21.68 29.15
N TRP A 88 -11.46 -22.97 28.80
CA TRP A 88 -10.84 -23.54 27.60
C TRP A 88 -11.72 -23.41 26.34
N ASP A 89 -12.93 -22.84 26.46
CA ASP A 89 -13.88 -22.69 25.35
C ASP A 89 -13.27 -21.95 24.15
N GLU A 90 -12.42 -20.96 24.43
CA GLU A 90 -11.62 -20.23 23.46
C GLU A 90 -10.19 -20.11 23.99
N ASN A 91 -9.21 -20.58 23.19
CA ASN A 91 -7.81 -20.50 23.56
C ASN A 91 -6.92 -20.46 22.32
N TYR A 92 -5.77 -19.80 22.46
CA TYR A 92 -4.79 -19.66 21.40
C TYR A 92 -3.43 -20.20 21.84
N GLY A 93 -2.74 -20.82 20.90
CA GLY A 93 -1.42 -21.40 21.11
C GLY A 93 -0.46 -21.00 20.00
N ALA A 94 0.44 -21.91 19.62
CA ALA A 94 1.42 -21.68 18.57
C ALA A 94 0.75 -21.16 17.28
N ASN A 95 1.40 -20.18 16.67
CA ASN A 95 0.99 -19.49 15.45
C ASN A 95 -0.43 -18.90 15.50
N ALA A 96 -0.78 -18.30 16.65
CA ALA A 96 -2.07 -17.64 16.90
C ALA A 96 -3.31 -18.51 16.57
N THR A 97 -3.14 -19.83 16.58
CA THR A 97 -4.16 -20.74 16.08
C THR A 97 -5.17 -21.03 17.19
N LEU A 98 -6.47 -20.89 16.88
CA LEU A 98 -7.56 -21.30 17.77
C LEU A 98 -7.43 -22.78 18.09
N ASN A 99 -7.39 -23.13 19.39
CA ASN A 99 -7.07 -24.48 19.87
C ASN A 99 -5.74 -25.03 19.32
N GLY A 100 -4.78 -24.14 19.04
CA GLY A 100 -3.49 -24.45 18.43
C GLY A 100 -2.61 -25.38 19.28
N ALA A 101 -1.38 -25.64 18.84
CA ALA A 101 -0.42 -26.40 19.64
C ALA A 101 0.07 -25.59 20.86
N ASN A 102 0.63 -26.26 21.89
CA ASN A 102 1.24 -25.56 23.01
C ASN A 102 2.55 -24.88 22.58
N ILE A 103 2.88 -23.74 23.19
CA ILE A 103 4.12 -23.00 22.93
C ILE A 103 5.18 -23.47 23.94
N PRO A 104 6.32 -24.04 23.50
CA PRO A 104 7.39 -24.45 24.40
C PRO A 104 8.16 -23.24 24.96
N LEU A 105 8.57 -23.30 26.22
CA LEU A 105 9.42 -22.31 26.88
C LEU A 105 10.55 -23.04 27.61
N ASN A 106 11.79 -22.88 27.15
CA ASN A 106 12.95 -23.56 27.71
C ASN A 106 13.89 -22.55 28.37
N LEU A 107 14.08 -22.68 29.69
CA LEU A 107 14.85 -21.75 30.50
C LEU A 107 16.03 -22.45 31.17
N GLY A 108 17.26 -22.02 30.83
CA GLY A 108 18.48 -22.53 31.43
C GLY A 108 18.74 -22.04 32.87
N THR A 109 18.06 -20.98 33.28
CA THR A 109 18.13 -20.36 34.61
C THR A 109 16.75 -19.81 34.97
N GLU A 110 16.56 -19.41 36.23
CA GLU A 110 15.40 -18.59 36.60
C GLU A 110 15.44 -17.26 35.83
N THR A 111 14.32 -16.88 35.22
CA THR A 111 14.24 -15.73 34.33
C THR A 111 12.95 -14.96 34.60
N SER A 112 13.03 -13.62 34.55
CA SER A 112 11.85 -12.76 34.51
C SER A 112 11.32 -12.75 33.07
N VAL A 113 10.25 -13.49 32.81
CA VAL A 113 9.64 -13.64 31.49
C VAL A 113 8.46 -12.70 31.38
N LYS A 114 8.42 -11.91 30.30
CA LYS A 114 7.27 -11.07 29.96
C LYS A 114 6.47 -11.73 28.86
N PHE A 115 5.17 -11.89 29.09
CA PHE A 115 4.21 -12.47 28.17
C PHE A 115 3.29 -11.38 27.62
N TYR A 116 2.88 -11.57 26.37
CA TYR A 116 2.04 -10.64 25.61
C TYR A 116 0.94 -11.42 24.92
N TYR A 117 -0.27 -10.87 24.90
CA TYR A 117 -1.37 -11.35 24.08
C TYR A 117 -2.07 -10.18 23.42
N ASP A 118 -2.11 -10.20 22.09
CA ASP A 118 -2.93 -9.28 21.30
C ASP A 118 -4.20 -10.01 20.83
N HIS A 119 -5.37 -9.47 21.20
CA HIS A 119 -6.64 -10.07 20.79
C HIS A 119 -6.93 -9.90 19.30
N LYS A 120 -6.37 -8.88 18.65
CA LYS A 120 -6.57 -8.62 17.21
C LYS A 120 -5.94 -9.73 16.38
N THR A 121 -4.71 -10.10 16.70
CA THR A 121 -3.95 -11.14 15.97
C THR A 121 -4.08 -12.52 16.61
N HIS A 122 -4.63 -12.61 17.83
CA HIS A 122 -4.65 -13.79 18.69
C HIS A 122 -3.26 -14.33 19.05
N TRP A 123 -2.23 -13.50 18.91
CA TRP A 123 -0.86 -13.92 19.13
C TRP A 123 -0.49 -13.82 20.60
N ILE A 124 -0.26 -14.99 21.22
CA ILE A 124 0.33 -15.14 22.54
C ILE A 124 1.81 -15.48 22.38
N ILE A 125 2.69 -14.70 23.01
CA ILE A 125 4.14 -14.91 22.93
C ILE A 125 4.86 -14.39 24.18
N ASP A 126 6.15 -14.68 24.27
CA ASP A 126 7.03 -14.23 25.35
C ASP A 126 8.36 -13.66 24.82
N ASN A 127 9.03 -12.85 25.65
CA ASN A 127 10.28 -12.21 25.31
C ASN A 127 11.52 -13.14 25.29
N GLN A 128 11.35 -14.46 25.46
CA GLN A 128 12.42 -15.44 25.31
C GLN A 128 12.34 -16.16 23.96
N ASN A 129 11.12 -16.39 23.46
CA ASN A 129 10.85 -17.10 22.21
C ASN A 129 10.76 -16.19 20.98
N ALA A 130 10.53 -14.89 21.15
CA ALA A 130 10.40 -13.95 20.05
C ALA A 130 11.16 -12.64 20.29
N VAL A 131 11.43 -11.93 19.19
CA VAL A 131 11.95 -10.56 19.23
C VAL A 131 10.77 -9.63 19.49
N ILE A 132 10.78 -8.92 20.62
CA ILE A 132 9.76 -7.91 20.91
C ILE A 132 10.16 -6.61 20.24
N ALA A 133 9.70 -6.39 19.01
CA ALA A 133 10.06 -5.22 18.20
C ALA A 133 8.89 -4.21 18.13
N THR A 134 9.12 -2.97 18.55
CA THR A 134 8.17 -1.86 18.37
C THR A 134 8.70 -0.86 17.36
N VAL A 135 7.81 -0.05 16.77
CA VAL A 135 8.20 1.02 15.84
C VAL A 135 7.91 2.40 16.44
N PRO A 136 8.85 3.00 17.19
CA PRO A 136 8.72 4.37 17.63
C PRO A 136 8.89 5.35 16.47
N GLY A 137 8.05 6.37 16.47
CA GLY A 137 8.10 7.39 15.43
C GLY A 137 7.19 8.56 15.70
N SER A 138 7.20 9.52 14.78
CA SER A 138 6.39 10.75 14.85
C SER A 138 4.92 10.55 14.43
N PHE A 139 4.43 9.31 14.45
CA PHE A 139 3.10 8.88 14.01
C PHE A 139 2.34 8.07 15.08
N GLN A 140 2.96 7.83 16.24
CA GLN A 140 2.43 6.89 17.22
C GLN A 140 1.21 7.47 17.94
N SER A 141 1.17 8.80 18.12
CA SER A 141 0.00 9.46 18.69
C SER A 141 -1.28 9.24 17.86
N GLU A 142 -1.12 9.12 16.54
CA GLU A 142 -2.19 8.85 15.58
C GLU A 142 -2.71 7.42 15.67
N LEU A 143 -1.88 6.48 16.13
CA LEU A 143 -2.30 5.11 16.46
C LEU A 143 -3.01 5.01 17.82
N GLY A 144 -3.01 6.10 18.61
CA GLY A 144 -3.57 6.18 19.95
C GLY A 144 -2.57 6.03 21.08
N CYS A 145 -1.26 6.05 20.81
CA CYS A 145 -0.25 6.10 21.87
C CYS A 145 -0.34 7.43 22.66
N PRO A 146 0.09 7.46 23.94
CA PRO A 146 0.12 8.70 24.73
C PRO A 146 1.00 9.81 24.13
N GLY A 147 1.94 9.44 23.27
CA GLY A 147 2.81 10.36 22.54
C GLY A 147 3.64 9.66 21.47
N ASP A 148 4.49 10.44 20.83
CA ASP A 148 5.42 9.98 19.80
C ASP A 148 6.76 9.55 20.37
N TRP A 149 7.50 8.76 19.59
CA TRP A 149 8.84 8.26 19.93
C TRP A 149 8.90 7.44 21.23
N ASP A 150 7.83 6.71 21.52
CA ASP A 150 7.71 5.86 22.69
C ASP A 150 7.95 4.37 22.35
N PRO A 151 9.08 3.77 22.76
CA PRO A 151 9.35 2.36 22.55
C PRO A 151 8.43 1.43 23.33
N GLY A 152 7.82 1.92 24.41
CA GLY A 152 6.90 1.15 25.24
C GLY A 152 5.49 1.05 24.69
N CYS A 153 5.13 1.80 23.63
CA CYS A 153 3.79 1.72 23.06
C CYS A 153 3.66 0.56 22.08
N LEU A 154 3.01 -0.54 22.51
CA LEU A 154 2.76 -1.72 21.69
C LEU A 154 1.70 -1.54 20.58
N ARG A 155 1.12 -0.34 20.40
CA ARG A 155 0.26 -0.05 19.23
C ARG A 155 1.00 -0.16 17.90
N SER A 156 2.33 -0.02 17.92
CA SER A 156 3.21 -0.28 16.77
C SER A 156 4.06 -1.54 16.97
N TRP A 157 3.58 -2.50 17.77
CA TRP A 157 4.24 -3.79 17.95
C TRP A 157 4.20 -4.59 16.65
N LEU A 158 5.39 -4.95 16.16
CA LEU A 158 5.57 -5.81 15.00
C LEU A 158 5.42 -7.26 15.46
N GLN A 159 4.56 -8.02 14.77
CA GLN A 159 4.16 -9.36 15.17
C GLN A 159 4.43 -10.39 14.06
N ASP A 160 4.69 -11.63 14.45
CA ASP A 160 4.94 -12.78 13.55
C ASP A 160 4.02 -13.96 13.94
N PRO A 161 2.69 -13.81 13.78
CA PRO A 161 1.74 -14.86 14.15
C PRO A 161 1.80 -16.09 13.24
N ASP A 162 2.38 -16.01 12.04
CA ASP A 162 2.50 -17.16 11.12
C ASP A 162 3.86 -17.88 11.22
N GLY A 163 4.84 -17.26 11.88
CA GLY A 163 6.15 -17.86 12.18
C GLY A 163 7.08 -17.89 10.97
N ASP A 164 6.92 -16.94 10.04
CA ASP A 164 7.74 -16.86 8.83
C ASP A 164 9.10 -16.18 9.06
N GLY A 165 9.29 -15.59 10.24
CA GLY A 165 10.51 -14.90 10.67
C GLY A 165 10.54 -13.41 10.33
N THR A 166 9.48 -12.86 9.75
CA THR A 166 9.31 -11.44 9.44
C THR A 166 8.22 -10.86 10.32
N TYR A 167 8.54 -9.82 11.08
CA TYR A 167 7.61 -9.21 12.01
C TYR A 167 6.91 -8.04 11.31
N ALA A 168 5.59 -7.99 11.37
CA ALA A 168 4.80 -6.99 10.66
C ALA A 168 3.74 -6.29 11.52
N PHE A 169 3.42 -5.06 11.14
CA PHE A 169 2.33 -4.26 11.68
C PHE A 169 1.73 -3.43 10.54
N THR A 170 0.41 -3.35 10.47
CA THR A 170 -0.31 -2.61 9.44
C THR A 170 -1.35 -1.69 10.08
N SER A 171 -1.47 -0.47 9.56
CA SER A 171 -2.46 0.52 10.01
C SER A 171 -2.90 1.43 8.86
N ASP A 172 -4.18 1.78 8.84
CA ASP A 172 -4.80 2.79 7.97
C ASP A 172 -5.10 4.11 8.73
N LEU A 173 -4.70 4.19 10.00
CA LEU A 173 -5.00 5.33 10.89
C LEU A 173 -4.00 6.50 10.75
N ILE A 174 -2.89 6.30 10.04
CA ILE A 174 -1.84 7.33 9.89
C ILE A 174 -2.29 8.34 8.82
N PRO A 175 -2.53 9.62 9.17
CA PRO A 175 -3.00 10.63 8.22
C PRO A 175 -1.94 11.02 7.17
N PRO A 176 -2.30 11.80 6.14
CA PRO A 176 -1.33 12.39 5.22
C PRO A 176 -0.31 13.26 5.95
N GLY A 177 0.97 12.99 5.71
CA GLY A 177 2.08 13.66 6.39
C GLY A 177 3.44 13.06 6.06
N SER A 178 4.49 13.76 6.50
CA SER A 178 5.86 13.24 6.49
C SER A 178 6.21 12.79 7.91
N TYR A 179 6.65 11.55 8.03
CA TYR A 179 6.88 10.88 9.29
C TYR A 179 8.27 10.27 9.35
N GLU A 180 8.71 10.00 10.57
CA GLU A 180 9.96 9.31 10.85
C GLU A 180 9.72 8.15 11.81
N ALA A 181 10.52 7.08 11.65
CA ALA A 181 10.41 5.88 12.45
C ALA A 181 11.79 5.26 12.76
N LYS A 182 11.85 4.45 13.81
CA LYS A 182 12.94 3.50 14.10
C LYS A 182 12.33 2.20 14.63
N VAL A 183 13.12 1.13 14.65
CA VAL A 183 12.76 -0.10 15.38
C VAL A 183 13.46 -0.10 16.72
N THR A 184 12.75 -0.45 17.78
CA THR A 184 13.30 -0.67 19.12
C THR A 184 13.02 -2.09 19.57
N ILE A 185 13.95 -2.69 20.31
CA ILE A 185 13.83 -4.04 20.82
C ILE A 185 13.58 -4.01 22.32
N ASN A 186 12.67 -4.87 22.78
CA ASN A 186 12.28 -5.00 24.19
C ASN A 186 11.80 -3.69 24.81
N GLU A 187 10.97 -2.94 24.07
CA GLU A 187 10.25 -1.77 24.57
C GLU A 187 11.19 -0.67 25.11
N SER A 188 12.45 -0.65 24.68
CA SER A 188 13.49 0.26 25.16
C SER A 188 14.34 0.81 24.02
N TRP A 189 14.95 1.96 24.27
CA TRP A 189 15.95 2.55 23.37
C TRP A 189 17.33 1.88 23.45
N ASP A 190 17.55 0.95 24.40
CA ASP A 190 18.84 0.28 24.60
C ASP A 190 19.35 -0.42 23.34
N GLU A 191 18.44 -1.02 22.58
CA GLU A 191 18.71 -1.64 21.29
C GLU A 191 17.72 -1.14 20.26
N ASN A 192 18.22 -0.46 19.23
CA ASN A 192 17.39 0.16 18.20
C ASN A 192 18.11 0.23 16.86
N TYR A 193 17.34 0.24 15.79
CA TYR A 193 17.83 0.21 14.41
C TYR A 193 17.15 1.29 13.57
N GLY A 194 17.97 1.95 12.74
CA GLY A 194 17.54 2.99 11.82
C GLY A 194 17.73 2.60 10.36
N VAL A 195 17.95 3.59 9.50
CA VAL A 195 18.18 3.40 8.06
C VAL A 195 19.19 2.29 7.76
N GLY A 196 18.79 1.33 6.93
CA GLY A 196 19.62 0.21 6.49
C GLY A 196 19.93 -0.82 7.58
N GLY A 197 19.16 -0.87 8.66
CA GLY A 197 19.37 -1.80 9.77
C GLY A 197 20.60 -1.48 10.62
N VAL A 198 21.05 -0.22 10.59
CA VAL A 198 22.20 0.22 11.39
C VAL A 198 21.75 0.44 12.84
N GLN A 199 22.39 -0.23 13.78
CA GLN A 199 22.16 -0.03 15.20
C GLN A 199 22.48 1.41 15.59
N ASN A 200 21.58 2.07 16.32
CA ASN A 200 21.65 3.51 16.62
C ASN A 200 21.75 4.40 15.37
N GLY A 201 21.29 3.90 14.22
CA GLY A 201 21.33 4.62 12.95
C GLY A 201 20.34 5.78 12.86
N PRO A 202 20.39 6.54 11.76
CA PRO A 202 19.45 7.63 11.46
C PRO A 202 18.00 7.16 11.39
N ASN A 203 17.05 8.07 11.64
CA ASN A 203 15.62 7.81 11.50
C ASN A 203 15.25 7.44 10.05
N ILE A 204 14.26 6.55 9.90
CA ILE A 204 13.70 6.13 8.62
C ILE A 204 12.54 7.05 8.29
N SER A 205 12.67 7.89 7.26
CA SER A 205 11.59 8.75 6.80
C SER A 205 10.62 8.01 5.89
N PHE A 206 9.32 8.28 6.04
CA PHE A 206 8.27 7.84 5.12
C PHE A 206 7.21 8.94 4.96
N THR A 207 6.41 8.84 3.91
CA THR A 207 5.35 9.82 3.62
C THR A 207 4.06 9.06 3.38
N VAL A 208 3.02 9.49 4.07
CA VAL A 208 1.65 9.12 3.74
C VAL A 208 1.09 10.28 2.95
N SER A 209 0.65 10.02 1.73
CA SER A 209 0.28 11.10 0.82
C SER A 209 -1.24 11.20 0.64
N ALA A 210 -2.00 10.17 0.99
CA ALA A 210 -3.46 10.13 0.90
C ALA A 210 -4.09 9.68 2.24
N PRO A 211 -5.32 10.13 2.55
CA PRO A 211 -6.04 9.62 3.71
C PRO A 211 -6.37 8.14 3.51
N ASP A 212 -6.53 7.43 4.63
CA ASP A 212 -6.90 6.00 4.66
C ASP A 212 -5.91 5.09 3.90
N SER A 213 -4.67 5.56 3.67
CA SER A 213 -3.58 4.75 3.14
C SER A 213 -3.19 3.66 4.12
N GLU A 214 -3.09 2.43 3.63
CA GLU A 214 -2.56 1.32 4.38
C GLU A 214 -1.04 1.45 4.49
N VAL A 215 -0.54 1.62 5.71
CA VAL A 215 0.89 1.66 6.03
C VAL A 215 1.27 0.33 6.67
N THR A 216 2.15 -0.42 5.98
CA THR A 216 2.70 -1.68 6.47
C THR A 216 4.17 -1.50 6.85
N PHE A 217 4.48 -1.81 8.09
CA PHE A 217 5.83 -1.91 8.65
C PHE A 217 6.23 -3.38 8.70
N SER A 218 7.39 -3.72 8.14
CA SER A 218 7.91 -5.09 8.09
C SER A 218 9.38 -5.11 8.50
N TYR A 219 9.73 -5.96 9.46
CA TYR A 219 11.05 -6.03 10.07
C TYR A 219 11.62 -7.44 9.99
N ASP A 220 12.83 -7.55 9.45
CA ASP A 220 13.63 -8.78 9.50
C ASP A 220 14.64 -8.69 10.65
N PRO A 221 14.52 -9.51 11.71
CA PRO A 221 15.42 -9.46 12.86
C PRO A 221 16.85 -9.92 12.54
N ASN A 222 17.12 -10.57 11.39
CA ASN A 222 18.46 -10.99 11.01
C ASN A 222 19.26 -9.87 10.33
N SER A 223 18.61 -9.14 9.42
CA SER A 223 19.22 -7.99 8.76
C SER A 223 19.00 -6.66 9.50
N HIS A 224 18.08 -6.66 10.45
CA HIS A 224 17.57 -5.51 11.18
C HIS A 224 16.95 -4.42 10.29
N ILE A 225 16.60 -4.75 9.05
CA ILE A 225 16.00 -3.80 8.12
C ILE A 225 14.50 -3.69 8.41
N LEU A 226 14.05 -2.45 8.65
CA LEU A 226 12.63 -2.07 8.61
C LEU A 226 12.28 -1.58 7.21
N THR A 227 11.30 -2.23 6.58
CA THR A 227 10.68 -1.81 5.33
C THR A 227 9.31 -1.20 5.64
N ILE A 228 9.07 0.01 5.15
CA ILE A 228 7.79 0.71 5.29
C ILE A 228 7.17 0.82 3.90
N THR A 229 6.00 0.24 3.72
CA THR A 229 5.22 0.32 2.48
C THR A 229 3.94 1.09 2.74
N VAL A 230 3.65 2.08 1.90
CA VAL A 230 2.41 2.86 1.95
C VAL A 230 1.63 2.57 0.69
N VAL A 231 0.38 2.15 0.84
CA VAL A 231 -0.55 1.84 -0.26
C VAL A 231 -1.80 2.70 -0.08
N SER A 232 -2.06 3.60 -1.04
CA SER A 232 -3.28 4.40 -1.04
C SER A 232 -4.50 3.55 -1.45
N PRO A 233 -5.70 3.79 -0.88
CA PRO A 233 -6.90 3.00 -1.17
C PRO A 233 -7.48 3.28 -2.57
N GLY A 234 -6.95 4.28 -3.26
CA GLY A 234 -7.32 4.65 -4.61
C GLY A 234 -6.56 5.88 -5.09
N PRO A 235 -6.89 6.37 -6.30
CA PRO A 235 -6.26 7.56 -6.87
C PRO A 235 -6.50 8.78 -5.97
N ALA A 236 -5.43 9.46 -5.60
CA ALA A 236 -5.42 10.62 -4.72
C ALA A 236 -4.17 11.48 -5.02
N PRO A 237 -4.07 12.73 -4.52
CA PRO A 237 -2.90 13.56 -4.75
C PRO A 237 -1.71 13.06 -3.89
N ASP A 238 -1.11 11.95 -4.28
CA ASP A 238 -0.33 11.09 -3.40
C ASP A 238 1.16 10.95 -3.80
N ASN A 239 1.62 11.85 -4.68
CA ASN A 239 2.90 11.80 -5.38
C ASN A 239 3.05 10.58 -6.32
N ASN A 240 1.94 10.02 -6.79
CA ASN A 240 1.89 8.98 -7.80
C ASN A 240 0.72 9.18 -8.77
N VAL A 241 1.03 9.73 -9.95
CA VAL A 241 0.08 9.71 -11.09
C VAL A 241 -0.34 8.27 -11.46
N GLU A 242 -1.61 7.94 -11.28
CA GLU A 242 -2.21 6.66 -11.63
C GLU A 242 -2.51 6.54 -13.13
N TRP A 243 -1.63 5.83 -13.83
CA TRP A 243 -1.57 5.84 -15.29
C TRP A 243 -2.79 5.26 -16.00
N ASP A 244 -3.51 4.33 -15.38
CA ASP A 244 -4.70 3.73 -15.98
C ASP A 244 -5.85 4.75 -16.12
N GLY A 245 -5.85 5.80 -15.28
CA GLY A 245 -6.77 6.92 -15.38
C GLY A 245 -6.43 7.91 -16.50
N VAL A 246 -5.15 7.99 -16.89
CA VAL A 246 -4.64 9.00 -17.82
C VAL A 246 -4.95 8.66 -19.28
N ARG A 247 -5.80 9.45 -19.96
CA ARG A 247 -6.14 9.21 -21.39
C ARG A 247 -6.34 10.49 -22.21
N HIS A 248 -5.88 10.44 -23.45
CA HIS A 248 -6.21 11.38 -24.52
C HIS A 248 -6.26 10.66 -25.88
N ASP A 249 -7.38 10.78 -26.60
CA ASP A 249 -7.47 10.36 -28.01
C ASP A 249 -7.84 11.53 -28.92
N SER A 250 -6.87 11.99 -29.72
CA SER A 250 -7.05 13.09 -30.68
C SER A 250 -8.13 12.87 -31.76
N ARG A 251 -8.66 11.66 -31.91
CA ARG A 251 -9.71 11.32 -32.88
C ARG A 251 -11.11 11.26 -32.26
N GLU A 252 -11.20 11.24 -30.94
CA GLU A 252 -12.46 11.21 -30.24
C GLU A 252 -12.90 12.63 -29.86
N PRO A 253 -14.14 13.04 -30.18
CA PRO A 253 -14.65 14.37 -29.85
C PRO A 253 -14.60 14.72 -28.36
N LEU A 254 -14.67 13.71 -27.48
CA LEU A 254 -14.53 13.88 -26.03
C LEU A 254 -13.20 14.57 -25.67
N TYR A 255 -12.11 14.15 -26.32
CA TYR A 255 -10.75 14.59 -26.02
C TYR A 255 -10.23 15.69 -26.94
N ARG A 256 -10.83 15.88 -28.11
CA ARG A 256 -10.45 16.96 -29.03
C ARG A 256 -11.62 17.43 -29.87
N THR A 257 -11.94 18.72 -29.77
CA THR A 257 -13.00 19.35 -30.56
C THR A 257 -12.59 20.75 -31.04
N PRO A 258 -12.71 21.06 -32.34
CA PRO A 258 -13.00 20.15 -33.45
C PRO A 258 -11.87 19.11 -33.69
N GLY A 259 -12.24 17.96 -34.25
CA GLY A 259 -11.29 16.94 -34.69
C GLY A 259 -10.60 17.31 -36.01
N GLY A 260 -9.52 16.61 -36.35
CA GLY A 260 -8.83 16.79 -37.63
C GLY A 260 -8.06 18.11 -37.79
N ALA A 261 -7.72 18.46 -39.03
CA ALA A 261 -7.12 19.75 -39.35
C ALA A 261 -8.21 20.84 -39.36
N VAL A 262 -7.87 22.04 -38.91
CA VAL A 262 -8.83 23.15 -38.79
C VAL A 262 -8.31 24.40 -39.51
N PRO A 263 -9.19 25.26 -40.06
CA PRO A 263 -8.74 26.51 -40.65
C PRO A 263 -8.25 27.47 -39.56
N ALA A 264 -7.27 28.32 -39.88
CA ALA A 264 -6.80 29.37 -38.98
C ALA A 264 -7.97 30.25 -38.48
N GLY A 265 -7.89 30.64 -37.22
CA GLY A 265 -8.95 31.29 -36.47
C GLY A 265 -9.96 30.34 -35.82
N THR A 266 -9.84 29.01 -36.00
CA THR A 266 -10.72 28.02 -35.36
C THR A 266 -10.15 27.55 -34.03
N PRO A 267 -10.82 27.86 -32.90
CA PRO A 267 -10.37 27.36 -31.60
C PRO A 267 -10.47 25.84 -31.53
N VAL A 268 -9.46 25.19 -30.92
CA VAL A 268 -9.46 23.74 -30.67
C VAL A 268 -9.32 23.50 -29.17
N THR A 269 -10.33 22.87 -28.59
CA THR A 269 -10.32 22.40 -27.21
C THR A 269 -9.68 21.02 -27.16
N LEU A 270 -8.67 20.90 -26.30
CA LEU A 270 -7.99 19.64 -25.96
C LEU A 270 -8.40 19.24 -24.55
N ARG A 271 -8.74 17.97 -24.35
CA ARG A 271 -8.98 17.40 -23.01
C ARG A 271 -8.04 16.26 -22.68
N LEU A 272 -7.72 16.13 -21.40
CA LEU A 272 -7.02 15.00 -20.80
C LEU A 272 -7.90 14.42 -19.70
N ARG A 273 -8.12 13.11 -19.69
CA ARG A 273 -8.73 12.41 -18.55
C ARG A 273 -7.65 11.98 -17.58
N THR A 274 -7.93 12.05 -16.28
CA THR A 274 -7.20 11.39 -15.18
C THR A 274 -8.20 10.66 -14.29
N PHE A 275 -7.76 9.78 -13.39
CA PHE A 275 -8.66 9.36 -12.32
C PHE A 275 -9.08 10.56 -11.46
N HIS A 276 -10.24 10.46 -10.83
CA HIS A 276 -10.74 11.52 -9.97
C HIS A 276 -9.76 11.75 -8.82
N ASN A 277 -9.39 13.00 -8.60
CA ASN A 277 -8.51 13.43 -7.50
C ASN A 277 -7.09 12.83 -7.53
N ASP A 278 -6.66 12.22 -8.64
CA ASP A 278 -5.33 11.60 -8.78
C ASP A 278 -4.18 12.61 -8.98
N VAL A 279 -4.47 13.78 -9.55
CA VAL A 279 -3.44 14.71 -10.01
C VAL A 279 -3.70 16.11 -9.48
N THR A 280 -2.62 16.84 -9.19
CA THR A 280 -2.69 18.22 -8.67
C THR A 280 -2.71 19.26 -9.78
N ASP A 281 -2.10 18.99 -10.93
CA ASP A 281 -1.98 19.94 -12.04
C ASP A 281 -1.82 19.25 -13.40
N VAL A 282 -2.49 19.82 -14.41
CA VAL A 282 -2.34 19.41 -15.81
C VAL A 282 -2.08 20.63 -16.67
N LYS A 283 -1.05 20.54 -17.51
CA LYS A 283 -0.70 21.57 -18.51
C LYS A 283 -0.62 20.96 -19.89
N VAL A 284 -0.90 21.74 -20.92
CA VAL A 284 -0.58 21.42 -22.31
C VAL A 284 0.65 22.21 -22.74
N ARG A 285 1.66 21.51 -23.27
CA ARG A 285 2.79 22.15 -23.96
C ARG A 285 2.58 22.03 -25.45
N VAL A 286 2.57 23.16 -26.13
CA VAL A 286 2.44 23.25 -27.60
C VAL A 286 3.75 23.77 -28.17
N PHE A 287 4.21 23.21 -29.28
CA PHE A 287 5.36 23.66 -30.05
C PHE A 287 4.89 24.10 -31.43
N SER A 288 5.19 25.34 -31.78
CA SER A 288 4.94 25.91 -33.10
C SER A 288 6.12 25.63 -34.01
N LEU A 289 5.88 25.02 -35.18
CA LEU A 289 6.94 24.82 -36.17
C LEU A 289 7.32 26.14 -36.84
N ASN A 290 6.36 27.04 -37.10
CA ASN A 290 6.64 28.33 -37.73
C ASN A 290 7.46 29.26 -36.83
N ALA A 291 7.12 29.34 -35.53
CA ALA A 291 7.84 30.18 -34.59
C ALA A 291 9.11 29.52 -34.04
N GLY A 292 9.25 28.19 -34.20
CA GLY A 292 10.35 27.43 -33.59
C GLY A 292 10.35 27.51 -32.05
N ALA A 293 9.18 27.71 -31.44
CA ALA A 293 9.04 28.04 -30.02
C ALA A 293 7.94 27.18 -29.34
N GLN A 294 8.06 27.03 -28.02
CA GLN A 294 7.07 26.34 -27.20
C GLN A 294 6.26 27.32 -26.35
N THR A 295 4.99 26.99 -26.14
CA THR A 295 4.12 27.58 -25.12
C THR A 295 3.65 26.49 -24.16
N ILE A 296 3.39 26.88 -22.91
CA ILE A 296 2.80 26.00 -21.90
C ILE A 296 1.56 26.70 -21.38
N THR A 297 0.44 25.99 -21.37
CA THR A 297 -0.87 26.51 -20.98
C THR A 297 -1.45 25.61 -19.93
N ASP A 298 -1.92 26.19 -18.83
CA ASP A 298 -2.62 25.48 -17.77
C ASP A 298 -3.97 24.98 -18.29
N MET A 299 -4.33 23.76 -17.89
CA MET A 299 -5.64 23.18 -18.20
C MET A 299 -6.55 23.36 -16.99
N ALA A 300 -7.81 23.69 -17.24
CA ALA A 300 -8.84 23.82 -16.20
C ALA A 300 -9.67 22.53 -16.10
N LEU A 301 -10.23 22.23 -14.94
CA LEU A 301 -11.21 21.14 -14.81
C LEU A 301 -12.48 21.47 -15.61
N ALA A 302 -12.76 20.65 -16.61
CA ALA A 302 -13.99 20.66 -17.42
C ALA A 302 -15.11 19.86 -16.78
N ALA A 303 -14.75 18.75 -16.13
CA ALA A 303 -15.64 17.90 -15.35
C ALA A 303 -14.82 17.20 -14.26
N SER A 304 -15.45 16.93 -13.12
CA SER A 304 -14.82 16.26 -12.00
C SER A 304 -15.78 15.25 -11.36
N ASP A 305 -15.22 14.15 -10.85
CA ASP A 305 -15.96 13.04 -10.25
C ASP A 305 -17.07 12.49 -11.15
N VAL A 306 -16.74 12.26 -12.43
CA VAL A 306 -17.67 11.71 -13.42
C VAL A 306 -17.23 10.34 -13.90
N SER A 307 -18.12 9.60 -14.57
CA SER A 307 -17.74 8.34 -15.23
C SER A 307 -16.51 8.55 -16.12
N CYS A 308 -15.59 7.58 -16.12
CA CYS A 308 -14.42 7.59 -16.99
C CYS A 308 -14.74 7.39 -18.49
N TYR A 309 -16.01 7.12 -18.83
CA TYR A 309 -16.51 6.83 -20.18
C TYR A 309 -15.71 5.71 -20.87
N GLN A 310 -15.36 4.66 -20.12
CA GLN A 310 -14.63 3.49 -20.60
C GLN A 310 -15.13 2.23 -19.89
N ASP A 311 -15.39 1.16 -20.65
CA ASP A 311 -16.07 -0.04 -20.16
C ASP A 311 -15.25 -0.84 -19.13
N ASP A 312 -13.93 -0.74 -19.16
CA ASP A 312 -13.00 -1.37 -18.20
C ASP A 312 -12.80 -0.55 -16.91
N LEU A 313 -13.36 0.67 -16.84
CA LEU A 313 -13.24 1.59 -15.70
C LEU A 313 -14.60 1.92 -15.07
N THR A 314 -15.59 1.04 -15.19
CA THR A 314 -16.96 1.28 -14.68
C THR A 314 -17.06 1.43 -13.17
N GLY A 315 -16.04 0.99 -12.41
CA GLY A 315 -15.95 1.14 -10.96
C GLY A 315 -15.17 2.38 -10.50
N SER A 316 -14.66 3.19 -11.44
CA SER A 316 -13.83 4.35 -11.15
C SER A 316 -14.50 5.64 -11.64
N THR A 317 -14.19 6.75 -10.97
CA THR A 317 -14.54 8.09 -11.45
C THR A 317 -13.29 8.82 -11.93
N CYS A 318 -13.48 9.81 -12.78
CA CYS A 318 -12.44 10.51 -13.50
C CYS A 318 -12.67 12.03 -13.52
N ASP A 319 -11.56 12.75 -13.62
CA ASP A 319 -11.53 14.18 -13.91
C ASP A 319 -11.16 14.41 -15.38
N PHE A 320 -11.76 15.43 -15.98
CA PHE A 320 -11.43 15.88 -17.33
C PHE A 320 -10.87 17.29 -17.27
N TRP A 321 -9.62 17.43 -17.67
CA TRP A 321 -8.91 18.71 -17.77
C TRP A 321 -9.01 19.22 -19.20
N GLU A 322 -9.20 20.52 -19.42
CA GLU A 322 -9.27 21.11 -20.76
C GLU A 322 -8.49 22.42 -20.92
N ALA A 323 -7.99 22.65 -22.13
CA ALA A 323 -7.50 23.95 -22.58
C ALA A 323 -7.92 24.19 -24.04
N THR A 324 -8.24 25.43 -24.36
CA THR A 324 -8.63 25.83 -25.71
C THR A 324 -7.52 26.65 -26.37
N LEU A 325 -7.00 26.14 -27.48
CA LEU A 325 -5.99 26.80 -28.30
C LEU A 325 -6.69 27.71 -29.33
N PRO A 326 -6.35 29.01 -29.43
CA PRO A 326 -7.05 29.94 -30.30
C PRO A 326 -6.74 29.73 -31.80
N ASN A 327 -5.54 29.25 -32.11
CA ASN A 327 -5.08 28.93 -33.48
C ASN A 327 -5.27 30.07 -34.48
N ALA A 328 -4.86 31.30 -34.12
CA ALA A 328 -5.11 32.51 -34.91
C ALA A 328 -4.51 32.46 -36.33
N ASP A 329 -3.32 31.88 -36.47
CA ASP A 329 -2.56 31.83 -37.73
C ASP A 329 -2.34 30.38 -38.21
N PRO A 330 -2.16 30.16 -39.53
CA PRO A 330 -1.80 28.85 -40.06
C PRO A 330 -0.47 28.34 -39.50
N ASP A 331 -0.44 27.11 -38.99
CA ASP A 331 0.74 26.48 -38.41
C ASP A 331 0.59 24.96 -38.32
N ASN A 332 1.72 24.27 -38.19
CA ASN A 332 1.77 22.89 -37.76
C ASN A 332 2.22 22.86 -36.30
N LEU A 333 1.29 22.54 -35.41
CA LEU A 333 1.50 22.50 -33.97
C LEU A 333 1.75 21.07 -33.51
N TRP A 334 2.70 20.89 -32.60
CA TRP A 334 2.93 19.64 -31.88
C TRP A 334 2.65 19.83 -30.41
N TYR A 335 1.78 19.01 -29.82
CA TYR A 335 1.42 19.13 -28.41
C TYR A 335 1.64 17.85 -27.61
N ARG A 336 1.78 18.04 -26.29
CA ARG A 336 1.85 17.00 -25.26
C ARG A 336 1.29 17.52 -23.93
N PHE A 337 0.93 16.61 -23.04
CA PHE A 337 0.47 16.95 -21.70
C PHE A 337 1.60 16.81 -20.68
N LEU A 338 1.64 17.73 -19.73
CA LEU A 338 2.39 17.61 -18.49
C LEU A 338 1.37 17.30 -17.40
N VAL A 339 1.56 16.19 -16.71
CA VAL A 339 0.69 15.73 -15.63
C VAL A 339 1.52 15.71 -14.36
N THR A 340 1.04 16.37 -13.34
CA THR A 340 1.73 16.52 -12.06
C THR A 340 0.83 16.00 -10.95
N ASP A 341 1.42 15.18 -10.09
CA ASP A 341 0.85 14.88 -8.78
C ASP A 341 1.94 15.14 -7.72
N GLY A 342 1.64 16.06 -6.81
CA GLY A 342 2.62 16.70 -5.91
C GLY A 342 3.95 17.06 -6.59
N ASP A 343 5.06 16.48 -6.12
CA ASP A 343 6.42 16.66 -6.62
C ASP A 343 6.75 15.75 -7.84
N ARG A 344 5.87 14.81 -8.18
CA ARG A 344 6.05 13.97 -9.38
C ARG A 344 5.51 14.66 -10.61
N HIS A 345 6.41 14.97 -11.54
CA HIS A 345 6.06 15.40 -12.89
C HIS A 345 6.20 14.26 -13.91
N ARG A 346 5.25 14.16 -14.83
CA ARG A 346 5.25 13.19 -15.93
C ARG A 346 4.76 13.80 -17.25
N LEU A 347 5.12 13.17 -18.37
CA LEU A 347 4.81 13.65 -19.72
C LEU A 347 4.04 12.57 -20.50
N LEU A 348 2.85 12.91 -21.00
CA LEU A 348 2.07 12.02 -21.88
C LEU A 348 2.42 12.24 -23.36
N ARG A 349 2.49 11.14 -24.13
CA ARG A 349 2.87 11.09 -25.55
C ARG A 349 1.99 10.10 -26.32
N ARG A 350 1.99 10.20 -27.66
CA ARG A 350 1.37 9.22 -28.56
C ARG A 350 2.20 7.91 -28.58
N GLN A 351 1.61 6.73 -28.77
CA GLN A 351 2.35 5.49 -29.02
C GLN A 351 2.45 5.20 -30.53
N HIS A 352 3.55 4.57 -30.99
CA HIS A 352 3.69 4.00 -32.35
C HIS A 352 3.57 2.46 -32.24
N PRO A 353 2.74 1.77 -33.03
CA PRO A 353 2.41 0.37 -32.76
C PRO A 353 3.50 -0.61 -33.20
N ARG A 354 3.72 -1.67 -32.40
CA ARG A 354 4.16 -2.99 -32.90
C ARG A 354 3.01 -3.94 -33.18
N ALA A 355 1.77 -3.61 -32.78
CA ALA A 355 0.59 -4.40 -33.09
C ALA A 355 -0.66 -3.50 -33.02
N GLY A 356 -1.21 -3.09 -34.16
CA GLY A 356 -2.64 -2.82 -34.43
C GLY A 356 -3.50 -1.87 -33.57
N TRP A 357 -3.08 -1.42 -32.39
CA TRP A 357 -3.91 -0.68 -31.46
C TRP A 357 -3.43 0.78 -31.35
N TRP A 358 -4.34 1.73 -31.56
CA TRP A 358 -4.05 3.17 -31.64
C TRP A 358 -4.40 3.91 -30.33
N PHE A 359 -4.17 3.28 -29.17
CA PHE A 359 -4.38 3.92 -27.87
C PHE A 359 -3.18 4.78 -27.47
N GLY A 360 -3.43 5.86 -26.72
CA GLY A 360 -2.39 6.55 -25.97
C GLY A 360 -2.07 5.78 -24.70
N GLN A 361 -1.13 4.84 -24.74
CA GLN A 361 -0.44 4.33 -23.55
C GLN A 361 1.00 4.87 -23.55
N CYS A 362 1.56 5.17 -22.38
CA CYS A 362 2.93 5.69 -22.24
C CYS A 362 3.85 4.77 -21.44
N GLU A 363 5.00 4.45 -22.04
CA GLU A 363 6.13 3.76 -21.42
C GLU A 363 7.10 4.71 -20.68
N ARG A 364 7.89 4.17 -19.74
CA ARG A 364 9.05 4.85 -19.12
C ARG A 364 10.04 5.35 -20.19
N MET A 365 10.56 6.56 -19.98
CA MET A 365 11.46 7.31 -20.87
C MET A 365 12.53 6.47 -21.59
N ARG A 366 12.52 6.44 -22.95
CA ARG A 366 13.74 6.27 -23.78
C ARG A 366 13.80 6.96 -25.16
N ARG A 367 12.73 7.51 -25.77
CA ARG A 367 12.83 8.14 -27.12
C ARG A 367 11.99 9.40 -27.34
N TRP A 368 12.49 10.30 -28.19
CA TRP A 368 12.04 11.68 -28.47
C TRP A 368 10.93 11.82 -29.54
N THR A 369 10.25 10.76 -29.97
CA THR A 369 9.66 10.74 -31.33
C THR A 369 8.13 10.67 -31.43
N THR A 370 7.36 10.82 -30.35
CA THR A 370 5.89 10.75 -30.45
C THR A 370 5.18 11.91 -29.75
N VAL A 371 4.61 12.81 -30.56
CA VAL A 371 3.80 13.96 -30.16
C VAL A 371 2.45 13.89 -30.85
N PHE A 372 1.44 14.59 -30.33
CA PHE A 372 0.19 14.79 -31.04
C PHE A 372 0.33 15.95 -32.01
N ALA A 373 -0.29 15.85 -33.19
CA ALA A 373 -0.24 16.88 -34.21
C ALA A 373 -1.58 17.64 -34.29
N LEU A 374 -1.50 18.95 -34.44
CA LEU A 374 -2.61 19.84 -34.74
C LEU A 374 -2.21 20.70 -35.94
N THR A 375 -2.85 20.44 -37.07
CA THR A 375 -2.63 21.21 -38.30
C THR A 375 -3.68 22.30 -38.38
N VAL A 376 -3.21 23.55 -38.44
CA VAL A 376 -4.00 24.74 -38.65
C VAL A 376 -3.69 25.24 -40.05
N TYR A 377 -4.64 25.12 -40.98
CA TYR A 377 -4.40 25.43 -42.39
C TYR A 377 -4.91 26.82 -42.76
N ASP A 378 -4.34 27.40 -43.82
CA ASP A 378 -4.81 28.66 -44.39
C ASP A 378 -6.27 28.51 -44.85
N PRO A 379 -7.23 29.32 -44.39
CA PRO A 379 -8.63 29.20 -44.79
C PRO A 379 -8.88 29.27 -46.30
N SER A 380 -7.95 29.87 -47.07
CA SER A 380 -7.98 29.91 -48.54
C SER A 380 -7.46 28.63 -49.21
N PHE A 381 -6.83 27.74 -48.46
CA PHE A 381 -6.35 26.45 -48.95
C PHE A 381 -7.54 25.55 -49.30
N THR A 382 -7.54 25.05 -50.53
CA THR A 382 -8.51 24.07 -51.01
C THR A 382 -7.78 22.78 -51.37
N ALA A 383 -8.17 21.69 -50.71
CA ALA A 383 -7.70 20.37 -51.09
C ALA A 383 -8.38 19.95 -52.40
N PRO A 384 -7.66 19.32 -53.35
CA PRO A 384 -8.26 18.77 -54.56
C PRO A 384 -9.42 17.81 -54.23
N ASP A 385 -10.51 17.85 -54.99
CA ASP A 385 -11.73 17.05 -54.74
C ASP A 385 -11.45 15.54 -54.60
N TRP A 386 -10.47 15.04 -55.34
CA TRP A 386 -10.08 13.62 -55.29
C TRP A 386 -9.43 13.22 -53.97
N ALA A 387 -8.75 14.15 -53.28
CA ALA A 387 -8.02 13.86 -52.05
C ALA A 387 -8.94 13.70 -50.84
N GLN A 388 -10.15 14.29 -50.90
CA GLN A 388 -11.13 14.21 -49.81
C GLN A 388 -11.81 12.84 -49.71
N ASN A 389 -11.85 12.09 -50.82
CA ASN A 389 -12.49 10.77 -50.94
C ASN A 389 -11.50 9.66 -51.27
N ALA A 390 -10.19 9.93 -51.17
CA ALA A 390 -9.17 8.94 -51.43
C ALA A 390 -9.23 7.84 -50.35
N VAL A 391 -9.33 6.59 -50.79
CA VAL A 391 -9.38 5.37 -49.95
C VAL A 391 -7.97 4.82 -49.79
#